data_AF-A0AAN0NIH6-F1
#
_entry.id   AF-A0AAN0NIH6-F1
#
_cell.length_a   1.000
_cell.length_b   1.000
_cell.length_c   1.000
_cell.angle_alpha   90.00
_cell.angle_beta   90.00
_cell.angle_gamma   90.00
#
_symmetry.space_group_name_H-M   'P 1'
#
loop_
_entity.id
_entity.type
_entity.pdbx_description
1 polymer ?
#
loop_
_entity_poly.entity_id
_entity_poly.type
_entity_poly.pdbx_seq_one_letter_code
_entity_poly.pdbx_strand_id
1 'polypeptide(L)'
;MVAGPEDASDTPPEGLTRDRARLVKTIELADGGAVAIASPGARATGTAPMEVRAPHGSVVVADIVFANQVSGINLDAIALVNGDFVVAFSQQGNIIYQVFGADGSAVSPPDVMGFDAGRANTMNGPPDVLAHADSGFALFYSVQSVLPAWRAQRFENDGTPAAEDFLTKVSKAQQVSAAELVNGNVVVTYREVAGFDPDVRFDILRPDGTLQVQFREIASDWSSNNDLHALEVVALADGGFVILVADHKRDLIKMQRFDANGTLDSSSQALNLTANADAILAGVGSVRDIEAVLLDGGDIQMSLIDGNGQTQTIVFDAYNSLRDLNKARTRRQVMGASTVSSARETSTFLTGTTGMTT
;
A
#
# COMPACT_ATOMS: atom_id res chain seq x y z
N MET A 1 22.27 54.32 20.20
CA MET A 1 21.34 53.65 19.27
C MET A 1 22.17 52.64 18.50
N VAL A 2 22.08 51.37 18.91
CA VAL A 2 22.78 50.25 18.26
C VAL A 2 21.71 49.54 17.44
N ALA A 3 21.92 49.46 16.13
CA ALA A 3 21.07 48.69 15.23
C ALA A 3 21.31 47.20 15.48
N GLY A 4 20.23 46.45 15.73
CA GLY A 4 20.25 45.00 15.87
C GLY A 4 20.37 44.29 14.51
N PRO A 5 20.78 43.02 14.49
CA PRO A 5 20.92 42.25 13.25
C PRO A 5 19.53 41.96 12.67
N GLU A 6 19.41 42.16 11.36
CA GLU A 6 18.22 41.86 10.58
C GLU A 6 17.88 40.37 10.65
N ASP A 7 16.60 40.11 10.95
CA ASP A 7 15.96 38.80 10.88
C ASP A 7 16.19 38.18 9.50
N ALA A 8 16.82 37.00 9.48
CA ALA A 8 16.89 36.17 8.29
C ALA A 8 15.46 35.73 7.94
N SER A 9 14.98 36.23 6.80
CA SER A 9 13.68 35.90 6.24
C SER A 9 13.49 34.40 6.08
N ASP A 10 12.43 33.91 6.71
CA ASP A 10 11.87 32.56 6.62
C ASP A 10 11.23 32.32 5.25
N THR A 11 12.05 32.35 4.20
CA THR A 11 11.64 32.00 2.82
C THR A 11 11.82 30.50 2.63
N PRO A 12 10.74 29.71 2.44
CA PRO A 12 10.85 28.30 2.13
C PRO A 12 11.44 28.11 0.72
N PRO A 13 12.09 26.97 0.45
CA PRO A 13 12.74 26.71 -0.82
C PRO A 13 11.75 26.87 -1.99
N GLU A 14 12.14 27.71 -2.96
CA GLU A 14 11.43 27.92 -4.22
C GLU A 14 11.42 26.60 -5.02
N GLY A 15 10.26 25.96 -5.10
CA GLY A 15 10.09 24.73 -5.88
C GLY A 15 8.72 24.09 -5.75
N LEU A 16 8.02 24.30 -4.64
CA LEU A 16 6.64 23.86 -4.45
C LEU A 16 5.73 25.08 -4.51
N THR A 17 5.18 25.40 -5.69
CA THR A 17 4.03 26.30 -5.76
C THR A 17 2.91 25.69 -4.92
N ARG A 18 2.49 26.42 -3.88
CA ARG A 18 1.68 25.98 -2.72
C ARG A 18 0.29 25.40 -3.02
N ASP A 19 -0.07 25.14 -4.26
CA ASP A 19 -1.38 24.61 -4.61
C ASP A 19 -1.34 23.10 -4.88
N ARG A 20 -1.61 22.34 -3.80
CA ARG A 20 -2.30 21.03 -3.81
C ARG A 20 -1.49 19.75 -4.07
N ALA A 21 -0.20 19.69 -3.77
CA ALA A 21 0.46 18.39 -3.67
C ALA A 21 -0.13 17.58 -2.50
N ARG A 22 -0.55 16.34 -2.75
CA ARG A 22 -1.10 15.43 -1.72
C ARG A 22 -0.15 14.26 -1.55
N LEU A 23 0.31 14.02 -0.32
CA LEU A 23 1.04 12.80 0.04
C LEU A 23 0.18 11.58 -0.33
N VAL A 24 0.74 10.67 -1.11
CA VAL A 24 0.07 9.46 -1.58
C VAL A 24 0.58 8.24 -0.83
N LYS A 25 1.90 8.05 -0.78
CA LYS A 25 2.51 6.89 -0.13
C LYS A 25 3.81 7.28 0.57
N THR A 26 4.10 6.64 1.68
CA THR A 26 5.42 6.65 2.32
C THR A 26 5.94 5.22 2.39
N ILE A 27 7.17 5.00 1.96
CA ILE A 27 7.85 3.69 2.08
C ILE A 27 9.13 3.86 2.89
N GLU A 28 9.42 2.89 3.75
CA GLU A 28 10.70 2.81 4.46
C GLU A 28 11.70 2.00 3.62
N LEU A 29 12.93 2.49 3.54
CA LEU A 29 14.01 1.83 2.82
C LEU A 29 14.85 0.98 3.79
N ALA A 30 15.54 -0.03 3.25
CA ALA A 30 16.36 -0.95 4.03
C ALA A 30 17.52 -0.28 4.79
N ASP A 31 17.95 0.91 4.35
CA ASP A 31 19.00 1.69 5.02
C ASP A 31 18.48 2.55 6.20
N GLY A 32 17.17 2.53 6.46
CA GLY A 32 16.50 3.38 7.45
C GLY A 32 16.08 4.74 6.89
N GLY A 33 16.20 4.95 5.57
CA GLY A 33 15.65 6.09 4.87
C GLY A 33 14.15 5.93 4.64
N ALA A 34 13.52 6.98 4.12
CA ALA A 34 12.12 6.93 3.73
C ALA A 34 11.88 7.71 2.44
N VAL A 35 10.99 7.20 1.61
CA VAL A 35 10.54 7.89 0.40
C VAL A 35 9.10 8.33 0.61
N ALA A 36 8.84 9.62 0.42
CA ALA A 36 7.51 10.21 0.43
C ALA A 36 7.13 10.60 -1.00
N ILE A 37 6.07 9.98 -1.51
CA ILE A 37 5.56 10.21 -2.87
C ILE A 37 4.33 11.10 -2.77
N ALA A 38 4.37 12.25 -3.45
CA ALA A 38 3.25 13.17 -3.51
C ALA A 38 2.70 13.27 -4.93
N SER A 39 1.38 13.21 -5.05
CA SER A 39 0.72 13.49 -6.33
C SER A 39 0.76 14.99 -6.61
N PRO A 40 1.09 15.42 -7.83
CA PRO A 40 0.97 16.79 -8.23
C PRO A 40 -0.53 17.14 -8.26
N GLY A 41 -0.89 18.34 -7.81
CA GLY A 41 -2.28 18.76 -7.69
C GLY A 41 -3.09 18.61 -8.98
N ALA A 42 -4.42 18.58 -8.85
CA ALA A 42 -5.42 18.13 -9.84
C ALA A 42 -5.40 18.72 -11.27
N ARG A 43 -4.45 19.59 -11.63
CA ARG A 43 -4.30 20.21 -12.96
C ARG A 43 -2.87 20.34 -13.45
N ALA A 44 -1.92 19.61 -12.86
CA ALA A 44 -0.54 19.66 -13.32
C ALA A 44 -0.35 18.80 -14.60
N THR A 45 0.11 19.44 -15.67
CA THR A 45 0.98 18.80 -16.67
C THR A 45 2.37 18.77 -16.05
N GLY A 46 3.05 17.63 -16.03
CA GLY A 46 4.47 17.61 -15.63
C GLY A 46 4.82 16.42 -14.77
N THR A 47 5.80 16.62 -13.89
CA THR A 47 6.38 15.60 -13.02
C THR A 47 5.61 15.49 -11.70
N ALA A 48 5.56 14.31 -11.07
CA ALA A 48 5.29 14.20 -9.64
C ALA A 48 6.62 14.38 -8.91
N PRO A 49 6.73 15.37 -8.00
CA PRO A 49 7.89 15.43 -7.13
C PRO A 49 7.79 14.28 -6.12
N MET A 50 8.89 13.56 -5.99
CA MET A 50 9.12 12.59 -4.95
C MET A 50 10.23 13.11 -4.04
N GLU A 51 10.01 13.01 -2.74
CA GLU A 51 11.01 13.36 -1.74
C GLU A 51 11.61 12.07 -1.18
N VAL A 52 12.89 11.85 -1.44
CA VAL A 52 13.68 10.79 -0.81
C VAL A 52 14.41 11.39 0.37
N ARG A 53 14.19 10.84 1.56
CA ARG A 53 14.89 11.22 2.79
C ARG A 53 15.86 10.11 3.15
N ALA A 54 17.14 10.40 3.04
CA ALA A 54 18.19 9.52 3.50
C ALA A 54 18.11 9.32 5.03
N PRO A 55 18.64 8.21 5.58
CA PRO A 55 18.60 7.91 7.02
C PRO A 55 19.19 9.03 7.90
N HIS A 56 20.15 9.79 7.37
CA HIS A 56 20.78 10.94 8.05
C HIS A 56 20.08 12.28 7.82
N GLY A 57 18.86 12.27 7.25
CA GLY A 57 18.02 13.45 7.07
C GLY A 57 18.33 14.32 5.85
N SER A 58 19.20 13.87 4.94
CA SER A 58 19.37 14.56 3.66
C SER A 58 18.18 14.30 2.76
N VAL A 59 17.72 15.35 2.08
CA VAL A 59 16.59 15.28 1.16
C VAL A 59 17.11 15.30 -0.27
N VAL A 60 16.69 14.32 -1.08
CA VAL A 60 16.83 14.34 -2.53
C VAL A 60 15.44 14.43 -3.14
N VAL A 61 15.25 15.36 -4.08
CA VAL A 61 14.01 15.46 -4.84
C VAL A 61 14.25 14.81 -6.19
N ALA A 62 13.44 13.80 -6.50
CA ALA A 62 13.41 13.14 -7.79
C ALA A 62 12.07 13.43 -8.47
N ASP A 63 12.09 13.50 -9.79
CA ASP A 63 10.90 13.77 -10.60
C ASP A 63 10.44 12.49 -11.29
N ILE A 64 9.20 12.09 -11.03
CA ILE A 64 8.51 11.06 -11.83
C ILE A 64 7.88 11.77 -13.01
N VAL A 65 8.29 11.45 -14.24
CA VAL A 65 7.80 12.12 -15.44
C VAL A 65 6.49 11.49 -15.91
N PHE A 66 5.42 12.28 -15.98
CA PHE A 66 4.17 11.87 -16.63
C PHE A 66 4.13 12.36 -18.07
N ALA A 67 3.73 11.49 -19.01
CA ALA A 67 3.66 11.85 -20.42
C ALA A 67 2.53 12.86 -20.74
N ASN A 68 1.51 12.99 -19.88
CA ASN A 68 0.30 13.79 -20.11
C ASN A 68 -0.30 14.33 -18.80
N GLN A 69 -1.28 15.25 -18.86
CA GLN A 69 -2.10 15.66 -17.71
C GLN A 69 -2.65 14.41 -17.01
N VAL A 70 -2.33 14.25 -15.72
CA VAL A 70 -2.90 13.20 -14.88
C VAL A 70 -3.68 13.86 -13.75
N SER A 71 -5.00 13.66 -13.75
CA SER A 71 -5.82 13.95 -12.57
C SER A 71 -6.08 12.64 -11.84
N GLY A 72 -5.79 12.58 -10.54
CA GLY A 72 -6.06 11.40 -9.72
C GLY A 72 -5.15 10.22 -10.06
N ILE A 73 -3.86 10.38 -9.79
CA ILE A 73 -2.89 9.30 -9.99
C ILE A 73 -3.14 8.23 -8.94
N ASN A 74 -3.60 7.08 -9.42
CA ASN A 74 -3.55 5.83 -8.66
C ASN A 74 -2.14 5.27 -8.86
N LEU A 75 -1.30 5.47 -7.85
CA LEU A 75 0.06 4.94 -7.80
C LEU A 75 0.20 4.00 -6.63
N ASP A 76 1.19 3.14 -6.74
CA ASP A 76 1.70 2.35 -5.65
C ASP A 76 3.23 2.30 -5.73
N ALA A 77 3.88 2.02 -4.61
CA ALA A 77 5.33 1.96 -4.51
C ALA A 77 5.78 1.02 -3.40
N ILE A 78 6.96 0.43 -3.57
CA ILE A 78 7.54 -0.46 -2.57
C ILE A 78 9.08 -0.39 -2.60
N ALA A 79 9.67 -0.56 -1.43
CA ALA A 79 11.11 -0.72 -1.28
C ALA A 79 11.52 -2.14 -1.68
N LEU A 80 12.62 -2.27 -2.40
CA LEU A 80 13.23 -3.53 -2.78
C LEU A 80 14.29 -3.94 -1.76
N VAL A 81 14.56 -5.25 -1.69
CA VAL A 81 15.50 -5.82 -0.72
C VAL A 81 16.93 -5.30 -0.89
N ASN A 82 17.32 -4.91 -2.10
CA ASN A 82 18.63 -4.31 -2.38
C ASN A 82 18.73 -2.82 -1.98
N GLY A 83 17.67 -2.22 -1.43
CA GLY A 83 17.61 -0.82 -1.02
C GLY A 83 17.09 0.14 -2.09
N ASP A 84 16.91 -0.34 -3.32
CA ASP A 84 16.22 0.40 -4.37
C ASP A 84 14.72 0.45 -4.07
N PHE A 85 13.95 1.15 -4.90
CA PHE A 85 12.50 1.14 -4.82
C PHE A 85 11.87 1.28 -6.20
N VAL A 86 10.63 0.84 -6.30
CA VAL A 86 9.84 0.94 -7.53
C VAL A 86 8.60 1.76 -7.28
N VAL A 87 8.22 2.56 -8.29
CA VAL A 87 6.96 3.27 -8.32
C VAL A 87 6.19 2.80 -9.56
N ALA A 88 4.93 2.42 -9.37
CA ALA A 88 4.02 2.05 -10.46
C ALA A 88 2.75 2.88 -10.40
N PHE A 89 2.19 3.21 -11.56
CA PHE A 89 0.94 3.97 -11.63
C PHE A 89 0.17 3.69 -12.92
N SER A 90 -1.13 3.96 -12.88
CA SER A 90 -1.98 3.87 -14.05
C SER A 90 -2.07 5.19 -14.83
N GLN A 91 -1.85 5.16 -16.14
CA GLN A 91 -2.08 6.30 -17.03
C GLN A 91 -2.69 5.87 -18.36
N GLN A 92 -3.85 6.44 -18.72
CA GLN A 92 -4.53 6.20 -20.01
C GLN A 92 -4.76 4.72 -20.33
N GLY A 93 -5.02 3.91 -19.30
CA GLY A 93 -5.21 2.47 -19.45
C GLY A 93 -3.91 1.66 -19.51
N ASN A 94 -2.72 2.27 -19.39
CA ASN A 94 -1.43 1.60 -19.28
C ASN A 94 -0.89 1.63 -17.85
N ILE A 95 -0.12 0.61 -17.47
CA ILE A 95 0.70 0.65 -16.25
C ILE A 95 2.06 1.18 -16.65
N ILE A 96 2.50 2.20 -15.94
CA ILE A 96 3.83 2.76 -16.08
C ILE A 96 4.54 2.49 -14.77
N TYR A 97 5.79 2.04 -14.85
CA TYR A 97 6.62 1.81 -13.69
C TYR A 97 8.04 2.33 -13.92
N GLN A 98 8.74 2.61 -12.83
CA GLN A 98 10.13 3.03 -12.86
C GLN A 98 10.85 2.57 -11.59
N VAL A 99 12.09 2.09 -11.76
CA VAL A 99 12.97 1.74 -10.65
C VAL A 99 13.91 2.89 -10.34
N PHE A 100 14.07 3.17 -9.05
CA PHE A 100 14.93 4.20 -8.51
C PHE A 100 15.90 3.59 -7.50
N GLY A 101 17.12 4.14 -7.45
CA GLY A 101 18.08 3.81 -6.41
C GLY A 101 17.67 4.42 -5.08
N ALA A 102 18.28 3.96 -3.99
CA ALA A 102 18.06 4.51 -2.64
C ALA A 102 18.27 6.04 -2.54
N ASP A 103 19.05 6.63 -3.45
CA ASP A 103 19.30 8.07 -3.54
C ASP A 103 18.26 8.84 -4.37
N GLY A 104 17.26 8.15 -4.93
CA GLY A 104 16.25 8.71 -5.82
C GLY A 104 16.68 8.85 -7.27
N SER A 105 17.89 8.43 -7.65
CA SER A 105 18.31 8.41 -9.05
C SER A 105 17.58 7.31 -9.82
N ALA A 106 17.25 7.55 -11.09
CA ALA A 106 16.59 6.53 -11.92
C ALA A 106 17.57 5.41 -12.27
N VAL A 107 17.22 4.16 -11.94
CA VAL A 107 17.97 2.94 -12.34
C VAL A 107 17.61 2.55 -13.78
N SER A 108 16.34 2.72 -14.12
CA SER A 108 15.79 2.48 -15.46
C SER A 108 14.99 3.69 -15.96
N PRO A 109 14.88 3.88 -17.29
CA PRO A 109 13.88 4.80 -17.82
C PRO A 109 12.47 4.32 -17.44
N PRO A 110 11.48 5.21 -17.35
CA PRO A 110 10.09 4.80 -17.17
C PRO A 110 9.71 3.84 -18.30
N ASP A 111 9.14 2.69 -17.95
CA ASP A 111 8.67 1.71 -18.91
C ASP A 111 7.15 1.55 -18.82
N VAL A 112 6.56 1.21 -19.95
CA VAL A 112 5.13 1.02 -20.11
C VAL A 112 4.89 -0.46 -20.23
N MET A 113 4.20 -1.06 -19.26
CA MET A 113 3.70 -2.40 -19.42
C MET A 113 2.61 -2.39 -20.50
N GLY A 114 3.04 -2.72 -21.72
CA GLY A 114 2.21 -2.69 -22.90
C GLY A 114 1.12 -3.75 -22.85
N PHE A 115 -0.14 -3.32 -22.96
CA PHE A 115 -1.23 -4.23 -23.26
C PHE A 115 -1.19 -4.61 -24.73
N ASP A 116 -1.55 -5.86 -25.04
CA ASP A 116 -1.77 -6.32 -26.41
C ASP A 116 -2.66 -5.30 -27.15
N ALA A 117 -2.08 -4.59 -28.12
CA ALA A 117 -2.59 -3.36 -28.71
C ALA A 117 -3.97 -3.47 -29.41
N GLY A 118 -4.59 -4.64 -29.39
CA GLY A 118 -5.92 -4.93 -29.93
C GLY A 118 -7.05 -4.96 -28.89
N ARG A 119 -6.78 -4.84 -27.59
CA ARG A 119 -7.83 -4.82 -26.56
C ARG A 119 -7.78 -3.50 -25.80
N ALA A 120 -8.85 -2.71 -25.93
CA ALA A 120 -9.09 -1.54 -25.10
C ALA A 120 -9.32 -1.99 -23.64
N ASN A 121 -8.25 -2.36 -22.96
CA ASN A 121 -8.27 -2.70 -21.55
C ASN A 121 -8.18 -1.36 -20.81
N THR A 122 -9.31 -0.86 -20.32
CA THR A 122 -9.26 0.17 -19.28
C THR A 122 -8.85 -0.53 -17.99
N MET A 123 -8.02 0.08 -17.15
CA MET A 123 -7.72 -0.50 -15.85
C MET A 123 -8.79 -0.15 -14.84
N ASN A 124 -8.98 -1.02 -13.85
CA ASN A 124 -9.92 -0.79 -12.77
C ASN A 124 -9.20 -0.70 -11.41
N GLY A 125 -8.62 0.47 -11.14
CA GLY A 125 -7.93 0.78 -9.88
C GLY A 125 -6.41 0.94 -10.04
N PRO A 126 -5.71 1.24 -8.94
CA PRO A 126 -4.24 1.24 -8.89
C PRO A 126 -3.66 -0.14 -9.23
N PRO A 127 -2.46 -0.20 -9.81
CA PRO A 127 -1.64 -1.39 -9.69
C PRO A 127 -1.23 -1.57 -8.22
N ASP A 128 -0.97 -2.81 -7.83
CA ASP A 128 -0.36 -3.18 -6.57
C ASP A 128 1.05 -3.71 -6.84
N VAL A 129 2.03 -3.29 -6.05
CA VAL A 129 3.45 -3.62 -6.24
C VAL A 129 3.99 -4.42 -5.09
N LEU A 130 4.50 -5.60 -5.40
CA LEU A 130 5.08 -6.52 -4.43
C LEU A 130 6.58 -6.66 -4.66
N ALA A 131 7.38 -6.39 -3.63
CA ALA A 131 8.81 -6.71 -3.64
C ALA A 131 9.01 -8.20 -3.34
N HIS A 132 10.01 -8.81 -3.99
CA HIS A 132 10.41 -10.18 -3.75
C HIS A 132 11.70 -10.27 -2.95
N ALA A 133 11.88 -11.38 -2.25
CA ALA A 133 13.09 -11.69 -1.48
C ALA A 133 14.40 -11.65 -2.30
N ASP A 134 14.33 -11.82 -3.62
CA ASP A 134 15.49 -11.75 -4.51
C ASP A 134 15.76 -10.35 -5.10
N SER A 135 15.14 -9.32 -4.51
CA SER A 135 15.18 -7.91 -4.95
C SER A 135 14.43 -7.61 -6.25
N GLY A 136 13.82 -8.60 -6.89
CA GLY A 136 12.85 -8.36 -7.96
C GLY A 136 11.54 -7.79 -7.42
N PHE A 137 10.60 -7.51 -8.32
CA PHE A 137 9.25 -7.09 -7.94
C PHE A 137 8.20 -7.66 -8.89
N ALA A 138 6.95 -7.67 -8.46
CA ALA A 138 5.81 -8.04 -9.28
C ALA A 138 4.75 -6.92 -9.26
N LEU A 139 4.12 -6.72 -10.41
CA LEU A 139 3.01 -5.78 -10.57
C LEU A 139 1.71 -6.57 -10.73
N PHE A 140 0.79 -6.38 -9.80
CA PHE A 140 -0.56 -6.94 -9.82
C PHE A 140 -1.57 -5.87 -10.21
N TYR A 141 -2.53 -6.23 -11.06
CA TYR A 141 -3.49 -5.24 -11.54
C TYR A 141 -4.74 -5.89 -12.11
N SER A 142 -5.83 -5.13 -12.16
CA SER A 142 -7.06 -5.56 -12.82
C SER A 142 -7.30 -4.86 -14.14
N VAL A 143 -7.66 -5.65 -15.15
CA VAL A 143 -8.07 -5.15 -16.46
C VAL A 143 -9.59 -5.20 -16.58
N GLN A 144 -10.18 -4.06 -16.93
CA GLN A 144 -11.55 -3.97 -17.37
C GLN A 144 -11.59 -4.39 -18.84
N SER A 145 -11.96 -5.65 -19.06
CA SER A 145 -12.26 -6.18 -20.38
C SER A 145 -13.66 -6.78 -20.37
N VAL A 146 -14.12 -7.31 -21.52
CA VAL A 146 -15.36 -8.13 -21.59
C VAL A 146 -15.36 -9.28 -20.56
N LEU A 147 -14.18 -9.74 -20.18
CA LEU A 147 -13.96 -10.63 -19.04
C LEU A 147 -12.95 -9.94 -18.12
N PRO A 148 -13.41 -9.19 -17.09
CA PRO A 148 -12.49 -8.62 -16.12
C PRO A 148 -11.60 -9.72 -15.56
N ALA A 149 -10.35 -9.39 -15.32
CA ALA A 149 -9.31 -10.33 -14.95
C ALA A 149 -8.27 -9.58 -14.12
N TRP A 150 -7.70 -10.25 -13.13
CA TRP A 150 -6.46 -9.77 -12.56
C TRP A 150 -5.29 -10.41 -13.30
N ARG A 151 -4.17 -9.69 -13.36
CA ARG A 151 -2.93 -10.11 -13.99
C ARG A 151 -1.76 -9.78 -13.08
N ALA A 152 -0.66 -10.50 -13.29
CA ALA A 152 0.61 -10.23 -12.69
C ALA A 152 1.72 -10.28 -13.74
N GLN A 153 2.78 -9.49 -13.54
CA GLN A 153 4.05 -9.62 -14.24
C GLN A 153 5.17 -9.44 -13.23
N ARG A 154 6.16 -10.34 -13.26
CA ARG A 154 7.38 -10.23 -12.46
C ARG A 154 8.50 -9.54 -13.23
N PHE A 155 9.33 -8.84 -12.50
CA PHE A 155 10.45 -8.06 -12.99
C PHE A 155 11.68 -8.34 -12.14
N GLU A 156 12.83 -8.32 -12.79
CA GLU A 156 14.12 -8.25 -12.12
C GLU A 156 14.27 -6.86 -11.45
N ASN A 157 15.28 -6.72 -10.60
CA ASN A 157 15.50 -5.48 -9.84
C ASN A 157 15.82 -4.26 -10.71
N ASP A 158 16.22 -4.44 -11.97
CA ASP A 158 16.44 -3.35 -12.93
C ASP A 158 15.18 -2.97 -13.72
N GLY A 159 14.06 -3.66 -13.48
CA GLY A 159 12.81 -3.48 -14.20
C GLY A 159 12.73 -4.27 -15.51
N THR A 160 13.67 -5.16 -15.82
CA THR A 160 13.51 -6.06 -16.96
C THR A 160 12.44 -7.13 -16.66
N PRO A 161 11.51 -7.43 -17.59
CA PRO A 161 10.52 -8.48 -17.37
C PRO A 161 11.18 -9.86 -17.24
N ALA A 162 10.81 -10.60 -16.20
CA ALA A 162 11.17 -12.01 -16.12
C ALA A 162 10.43 -12.79 -17.23
N ALA A 163 11.18 -13.59 -18.00
CA ALA A 163 10.78 -14.08 -19.32
C ALA A 163 9.52 -14.97 -19.39
N GLU A 164 9.00 -15.45 -18.25
CA GLU A 164 7.90 -16.44 -18.20
C GLU A 164 6.78 -16.11 -17.17
N ASP A 165 6.82 -14.94 -16.52
CA ASP A 165 6.02 -14.69 -15.30
C ASP A 165 4.71 -13.91 -15.51
N PHE A 166 4.15 -13.92 -16.73
CA PHE A 166 2.81 -13.36 -16.98
C PHE A 166 1.75 -14.33 -16.46
N LEU A 167 1.28 -14.14 -15.23
CA LEU A 167 0.08 -14.82 -14.77
C LEU A 167 -1.16 -14.02 -15.19
N THR A 168 -2.03 -14.66 -15.96
CA THR A 168 -3.35 -14.12 -16.31
C THR A 168 -4.42 -15.04 -15.76
N LYS A 169 -5.25 -14.52 -14.85
CA LYS A 169 -6.44 -15.24 -14.38
C LYS A 169 -7.70 -14.58 -14.91
N VAL A 170 -8.45 -15.34 -15.70
CA VAL A 170 -9.74 -14.91 -16.27
C VAL A 170 -10.86 -15.19 -15.26
N SER A 171 -10.93 -14.37 -14.22
CA SER A 171 -12.08 -14.27 -13.32
C SER A 171 -12.38 -12.81 -13.13
N LYS A 172 -13.67 -12.41 -13.09
CA LYS A 172 -14.15 -11.01 -13.09
C LYS A 172 -13.60 -10.22 -11.89
N ALA A 173 -12.31 -9.90 -11.87
CA ALA A 173 -11.61 -9.48 -10.67
C ALA A 173 -11.29 -7.98 -10.73
N GLN A 174 -11.35 -7.34 -9.57
CA GLN A 174 -11.08 -5.93 -9.32
C GLN A 174 -10.44 -5.78 -7.94
N GLN A 175 -9.84 -4.61 -7.65
CA GLN A 175 -9.23 -4.30 -6.35
C GLN A 175 -8.27 -5.40 -5.91
N VAL A 176 -7.15 -5.53 -6.63
CA VAL A 176 -6.17 -6.58 -6.38
C VAL A 176 -5.20 -6.08 -5.31
N SER A 177 -4.87 -6.94 -4.36
CA SER A 177 -3.82 -6.71 -3.36
C SER A 177 -3.09 -8.02 -3.12
N ALA A 178 -1.76 -7.99 -3.02
CA ALA A 178 -0.90 -9.15 -2.95
C ALA A 178 0.17 -9.04 -1.86
N ALA A 179 0.56 -10.18 -1.30
CA ALA A 179 1.65 -10.25 -0.32
C ALA A 179 2.47 -11.53 -0.51
N GLU A 180 3.79 -11.42 -0.35
CA GLU A 180 4.71 -12.57 -0.34
C GLU A 180 4.73 -13.19 1.06
N LEU A 181 4.44 -14.49 1.14
CA LEU A 181 4.49 -15.29 2.34
C LEU A 181 5.94 -15.70 2.65
N VAL A 182 6.22 -16.05 3.91
CA VAL A 182 7.56 -16.47 4.38
C VAL A 182 8.15 -17.65 3.58
N ASN A 183 7.31 -18.48 2.97
CA ASN A 183 7.74 -19.61 2.14
C ASN A 183 7.97 -19.23 0.65
N GLY A 184 7.91 -17.95 0.29
CA GLY A 184 8.06 -17.43 -1.07
C GLY A 184 6.80 -17.54 -1.94
N ASN A 185 5.71 -18.11 -1.41
CA ASN A 185 4.44 -18.08 -2.12
C ASN A 185 3.87 -16.66 -2.11
N VAL A 186 3.02 -16.34 -3.09
CA VAL A 186 2.30 -15.06 -3.11
C VAL A 186 0.82 -15.30 -2.89
N VAL A 187 0.22 -14.67 -1.88
CA VAL A 187 -1.23 -14.59 -1.77
C VAL A 187 -1.72 -13.40 -2.59
N VAL A 188 -2.73 -13.61 -3.42
CA VAL A 188 -3.37 -12.55 -4.22
C VAL A 188 -4.83 -12.51 -3.86
N THR A 189 -5.27 -11.37 -3.32
CA THR A 189 -6.66 -11.11 -2.99
C THR A 189 -7.29 -10.23 -4.05
N TYR A 190 -8.57 -10.46 -4.31
CA TYR A 190 -9.33 -9.67 -5.28
C TYR A 190 -10.82 -9.72 -4.98
N ARG A 191 -11.53 -8.68 -5.43
CA ARG A 191 -12.99 -8.65 -5.48
C ARG A 191 -13.47 -9.24 -6.80
N GLU A 192 -14.30 -10.28 -6.73
CA GLU A 192 -14.99 -10.81 -7.89
C GLU A 192 -16.27 -10.01 -8.15
N VAL A 193 -16.50 -9.61 -9.41
CA VAL A 193 -17.60 -8.74 -9.88
C VAL A 193 -18.65 -9.55 -10.63
N ALA A 194 -18.74 -10.87 -10.36
CA ALA A 194 -19.66 -11.75 -11.04
C ALA A 194 -21.04 -11.78 -10.35
N GLY A 195 -21.99 -10.96 -10.82
CA GLY A 195 -23.40 -11.04 -10.40
C GLY A 195 -23.81 -9.95 -9.41
N PHE A 196 -24.84 -10.22 -8.61
CA PHE A 196 -25.38 -9.27 -7.61
C PHE A 196 -24.58 -9.25 -6.30
N ASP A 197 -23.75 -10.27 -6.04
CA ASP A 197 -23.00 -10.45 -4.80
C ASP A 197 -21.49 -10.54 -5.12
N PRO A 198 -20.73 -9.46 -4.91
CA PRO A 198 -19.30 -9.49 -5.11
C PRO A 198 -18.60 -10.21 -3.96
N ASP A 199 -17.99 -11.35 -4.25
CA ASP A 199 -17.20 -12.09 -3.27
C ASP A 199 -15.78 -11.54 -3.19
N VAL A 200 -15.25 -11.42 -1.98
CA VAL A 200 -13.80 -11.30 -1.79
C VAL A 200 -13.20 -12.69 -1.82
N ARG A 201 -12.20 -12.88 -2.68
CA ARG A 201 -11.54 -14.16 -2.90
C ARG A 201 -10.04 -13.98 -2.84
N PHE A 202 -9.36 -15.12 -2.70
CA PHE A 202 -7.93 -15.16 -2.88
C PHE A 202 -7.47 -16.41 -3.62
N ASP A 203 -6.27 -16.27 -4.18
CA ASP A 203 -5.44 -17.32 -4.73
C ASP A 203 -4.11 -17.33 -3.99
N ILE A 204 -3.42 -18.48 -4.00
CA ILE A 204 -2.03 -18.59 -3.55
C ILE A 204 -1.21 -19.10 -4.73
N LEU A 205 -0.19 -18.35 -5.12
CA LEU A 205 0.78 -18.67 -6.15
C LEU A 205 2.04 -19.24 -5.50
N ARG A 206 2.66 -20.21 -6.16
CA ARG A 206 4.02 -20.65 -5.86
C ARG A 206 5.04 -19.62 -6.36
N PRO A 207 6.31 -19.71 -5.92
CA PRO A 207 7.36 -18.81 -6.41
C PRO A 207 7.55 -18.84 -7.93
N ASP A 208 7.22 -19.96 -8.58
CA ASP A 208 7.25 -20.13 -10.05
C ASP A 208 6.01 -19.56 -10.76
N GLY A 209 5.18 -18.79 -10.04
CA GLY A 209 3.91 -18.24 -10.53
C GLY A 209 2.77 -19.27 -10.63
N THR A 210 3.02 -20.57 -10.46
CA THR A 210 1.95 -21.57 -10.61
C THR A 210 0.96 -21.54 -9.45
N LEU A 211 -0.30 -21.85 -9.74
CA LEU A 211 -1.36 -21.82 -8.73
C LEU A 211 -1.22 -22.96 -7.71
N GLN A 212 -1.15 -22.64 -6.42
CA GLN A 212 -1.22 -23.59 -5.31
C GLN A 212 -2.64 -23.71 -4.77
N VAL A 213 -3.26 -22.58 -4.44
CA VAL A 213 -4.66 -22.52 -3.95
C VAL A 213 -5.45 -21.65 -4.89
N GLN A 214 -6.67 -22.11 -5.20
CA GLN A 214 -7.53 -21.45 -6.15
C GLN A 214 -8.91 -21.16 -5.55
N PHE A 215 -9.42 -19.96 -5.80
CA PHE A 215 -10.84 -19.59 -5.58
C PHE A 215 -11.34 -19.89 -4.17
N ARG A 216 -10.59 -19.44 -3.15
CA ARG A 216 -11.12 -19.52 -1.80
C ARG A 216 -11.90 -18.26 -1.46
N GLU A 217 -13.17 -18.46 -1.14
CA GLU A 217 -14.04 -17.44 -0.57
C GLU A 217 -13.67 -17.21 0.88
N ILE A 218 -13.59 -15.94 1.28
CA ILE A 218 -13.06 -15.53 2.59
C ILE A 218 -14.17 -15.70 3.65
N ALA A 219 -15.39 -15.23 3.39
CA ALA A 219 -16.59 -15.59 4.13
C ALA A 219 -17.87 -15.19 3.38
N SER A 220 -18.93 -16.00 3.47
CA SER A 220 -20.17 -15.83 2.70
C SER A 220 -21.09 -14.70 3.18
N ASP A 221 -20.80 -14.06 4.31
CA ASP A 221 -21.52 -12.89 4.81
C ASP A 221 -20.80 -11.56 4.49
N TRP A 222 -19.66 -11.64 3.78
CA TRP A 222 -18.95 -10.48 3.26
C TRP A 222 -19.47 -10.05 1.89
N SER A 223 -20.24 -10.90 1.22
CA SER A 223 -20.60 -10.76 -0.20
C SER A 223 -21.96 -10.11 -0.50
N SER A 224 -22.80 -9.81 0.49
CA SER A 224 -24.19 -9.35 0.26
C SER A 224 -24.36 -7.89 -0.20
N ASN A 225 -23.26 -7.15 -0.46
CA ASN A 225 -23.36 -5.72 -0.75
C ASN A 225 -22.20 -5.24 -1.64
N ASN A 226 -22.55 -4.50 -2.71
CA ASN A 226 -21.63 -3.90 -3.67
C ASN A 226 -20.70 -2.80 -3.15
N ASP A 227 -20.53 -2.68 -1.83
CA ASP A 227 -19.95 -1.50 -1.19
C ASP A 227 -18.69 -1.85 -0.38
N LEU A 228 -17.97 -2.87 -0.86
CA LEU A 228 -16.60 -3.13 -0.41
C LEU A 228 -15.66 -2.19 -1.20
N HIS A 229 -14.95 -1.32 -0.49
CA HIS A 229 -14.20 -0.22 -1.13
C HIS A 229 -12.68 -0.27 -0.95
N ALA A 230 -12.18 -1.10 -0.03
CA ALA A 230 -10.76 -1.36 0.14
C ALA A 230 -10.54 -2.83 0.47
N LEU A 231 -9.51 -3.42 -0.14
CA LEU A 231 -9.09 -4.80 0.06
C LEU A 231 -7.59 -4.79 0.22
N GLU A 232 -7.10 -5.36 1.32
CA GLU A 232 -5.68 -5.42 1.62
C GLU A 232 -5.31 -6.80 2.17
N VAL A 233 -4.11 -7.28 1.84
CA VAL A 233 -3.55 -8.51 2.40
C VAL A 233 -2.18 -8.26 3.02
N VAL A 234 -1.96 -8.84 4.20
CA VAL A 234 -0.71 -8.73 4.95
C VAL A 234 -0.19 -10.14 5.24
N ALA A 235 1.03 -10.43 4.78
CA ALA A 235 1.74 -11.63 5.16
C ALA A 235 2.21 -11.55 6.63
N LEU A 236 2.16 -12.67 7.34
CA LEU A 236 2.53 -12.77 8.74
C LEU A 236 3.89 -13.49 8.91
N ALA A 237 4.56 -13.19 10.02
CA ALA A 237 5.86 -13.78 10.35
C ALA A 237 5.82 -15.31 10.59
N ASP A 238 4.66 -15.90 10.89
CA ASP A 238 4.51 -17.37 10.99
C ASP A 238 4.21 -18.03 9.63
N GLY A 239 4.21 -17.27 8.55
CA GLY A 239 3.89 -17.74 7.20
C GLY A 239 2.40 -17.73 6.87
N GLY A 240 1.52 -17.38 7.82
CA GLY A 240 0.11 -17.12 7.53
C GLY A 240 -0.09 -15.76 6.85
N PHE A 241 -1.35 -15.37 6.67
CA PHE A 241 -1.71 -14.04 6.18
C PHE A 241 -3.05 -13.58 6.75
N VAL A 242 -3.26 -12.27 6.72
CA VAL A 242 -4.49 -11.60 7.12
C VAL A 242 -5.05 -10.86 5.92
N ILE A 243 -6.35 -10.98 5.69
CA ILE A 243 -7.07 -10.18 4.71
C ILE A 243 -7.94 -9.17 5.45
N LEU A 244 -7.88 -7.91 5.01
CA LEU A 244 -8.64 -6.78 5.52
C LEU A 244 -9.58 -6.24 4.45
N VAL A 245 -10.80 -5.89 4.85
CA VAL A 245 -11.82 -5.36 3.94
C VAL A 245 -12.57 -4.20 4.60
N ALA A 246 -12.67 -3.07 3.90
CA ALA A 246 -13.58 -1.98 4.26
C ALA A 246 -14.96 -2.19 3.63
N ASP A 247 -16.00 -2.28 4.46
CA ASP A 247 -17.40 -2.17 4.09
C ASP A 247 -17.92 -0.78 4.43
N HIS A 248 -18.05 0.05 3.40
CA HIS A 248 -18.44 1.45 3.54
C HIS A 248 -19.89 1.61 4.01
N LYS A 249 -20.79 0.71 3.62
CA LYS A 249 -22.22 0.81 3.96
C LYS A 249 -22.49 0.59 5.44
N ARG A 250 -21.70 -0.28 6.04
CA ARG A 250 -21.82 -0.66 7.45
C ARG A 250 -20.79 0.05 8.33
N ASP A 251 -19.95 0.90 7.73
CA ASP A 251 -18.77 1.51 8.36
C ASP A 251 -17.91 0.47 9.10
N LEU A 252 -17.77 -0.73 8.54
CA LEU A 252 -17.06 -1.87 9.11
C LEU A 252 -15.73 -2.08 8.42
N ILE A 253 -14.70 -2.32 9.23
CA ILE A 253 -13.52 -3.06 8.77
C ILE A 253 -13.73 -4.50 9.21
N LYS A 254 -13.50 -5.43 8.28
CA LYS A 254 -13.54 -6.87 8.49
C LYS A 254 -12.14 -7.44 8.30
N MET A 255 -11.84 -8.50 9.03
CA MET A 255 -10.52 -9.11 9.00
C MET A 255 -10.60 -10.62 9.18
N GLN A 256 -9.76 -11.37 8.47
CA GLN A 256 -9.71 -12.82 8.61
C GLN A 256 -8.29 -13.34 8.39
N ARG A 257 -7.89 -14.30 9.22
CA ARG A 257 -6.54 -14.87 9.20
C ARG A 257 -6.56 -16.29 8.64
N PHE A 258 -5.57 -16.57 7.81
CA PHE A 258 -5.38 -17.86 7.18
C PHE A 258 -3.96 -18.36 7.46
N ASP A 259 -3.78 -19.67 7.46
CA ASP A 259 -2.45 -20.28 7.43
C ASP A 259 -1.80 -20.14 6.04
N ALA A 260 -0.54 -20.55 5.91
CA ALA A 260 0.22 -20.52 4.67
C ALA A 260 -0.41 -21.30 3.50
N ASN A 261 -1.35 -22.21 3.79
CA ASN A 261 -2.07 -23.02 2.81
C ASN A 261 -3.45 -22.47 2.51
N GLY A 262 -3.80 -21.29 3.03
CA GLY A 262 -5.11 -20.67 2.86
C GLY A 262 -6.20 -21.36 3.68
N THR A 263 -5.86 -22.16 4.67
CA THR A 263 -6.85 -22.70 5.61
C THR A 263 -7.21 -21.62 6.61
N LEU A 264 -8.51 -21.40 6.81
CA LEU A 264 -9.00 -20.46 7.80
C LEU A 264 -8.50 -20.88 9.18
N ASP A 265 -7.82 -19.97 9.88
CA ASP A 265 -7.54 -20.18 11.29
C ASP A 265 -8.88 -20.11 12.04
N SER A 266 -9.36 -21.26 12.53
CA SER A 266 -10.61 -21.38 13.28
C SER A 266 -10.69 -20.49 14.53
N SER A 267 -9.57 -19.93 14.97
CA SER A 267 -9.51 -18.97 16.06
C SER A 267 -9.57 -17.51 15.62
N SER A 268 -9.59 -17.24 14.31
CA SER A 268 -9.86 -15.94 13.73
C SER A 268 -11.37 -15.72 13.61
N GLN A 269 -11.87 -14.67 14.23
CA GLN A 269 -13.22 -14.16 13.96
C GLN A 269 -13.12 -12.97 13.02
N ALA A 270 -14.15 -12.76 12.21
CA ALA A 270 -14.34 -11.50 11.51
C ALA A 270 -14.36 -10.37 12.55
N LEU A 271 -13.24 -9.66 12.66
CA LEU A 271 -13.15 -8.51 13.53
C LEU A 271 -14.05 -7.44 12.94
N ASN A 272 -15.19 -7.16 13.57
CA ASN A 272 -16.11 -6.10 13.17
C ASN A 272 -15.75 -4.84 13.97
N LEU A 273 -14.90 -3.97 13.41
CA LEU A 273 -14.41 -2.79 14.12
C LEU A 273 -15.49 -1.75 14.46
N THR A 274 -16.73 -1.88 13.96
CA THR A 274 -17.80 -0.89 14.16
C THR A 274 -18.64 -1.08 15.41
N ALA A 275 -18.53 -2.23 16.11
CA ALA A 275 -19.26 -2.40 17.37
C ALA A 275 -18.79 -1.42 18.47
N ASN A 276 -17.66 -0.73 18.27
CA ASN A 276 -17.11 0.35 19.11
C ASN A 276 -16.74 1.61 18.27
N ALA A 277 -17.41 1.84 17.13
CA ALA A 277 -17.07 2.88 16.15
C ALA A 277 -17.04 4.31 16.70
N ASP A 278 -17.88 4.64 17.68
CA ASP A 278 -17.95 6.02 18.18
C ASP A 278 -16.68 6.48 18.89
N ALA A 279 -15.78 5.56 19.30
CA ALA A 279 -14.50 5.91 19.91
C ALA A 279 -13.30 5.69 18.96
N ILE A 280 -13.37 4.65 18.11
CA ILE A 280 -12.27 4.30 17.20
C ILE A 280 -12.34 5.09 15.91
N LEU A 281 -13.52 5.40 15.35
CA LEU A 281 -13.68 6.14 14.09
C LEU A 281 -14.09 7.61 14.30
N ALA A 282 -14.03 8.13 15.53
CA ALA A 282 -14.39 9.52 15.83
C ALA A 282 -13.51 10.51 15.05
N GLY A 283 -14.00 10.97 13.90
CA GLY A 283 -13.35 11.97 13.05
C GLY A 283 -12.79 11.47 11.73
N VAL A 284 -12.83 10.16 11.45
CA VAL A 284 -12.66 9.65 10.09
C VAL A 284 -14.08 9.57 9.52
N GLY A 285 -14.31 10.21 8.38
CA GLY A 285 -15.57 10.02 7.67
C GLY A 285 -15.70 8.56 7.17
N SER A 286 -16.50 8.38 6.14
CA SER A 286 -16.50 7.14 5.37
C SER A 286 -15.09 6.71 4.94
N VAL A 287 -14.61 5.57 5.43
CA VAL A 287 -13.32 4.97 5.03
C VAL A 287 -13.36 4.69 3.54
N ARG A 288 -12.40 5.25 2.81
CA ARG A 288 -12.22 5.04 1.37
C ARG A 288 -11.13 4.07 1.04
N ASP A 289 -10.08 4.04 1.86
CA ASP A 289 -8.91 3.22 1.63
C ASP A 289 -8.37 2.63 2.93
N ILE A 290 -7.66 1.52 2.80
CA ILE A 290 -6.93 0.85 3.88
C ILE A 290 -5.52 0.56 3.37
N GLU A 291 -4.52 0.97 4.14
CA GLU A 291 -3.16 0.45 4.00
C GLU A 291 -2.81 -0.32 5.26
N ALA A 292 -2.16 -1.47 5.14
CA ALA A 292 -1.74 -2.23 6.31
C ALA A 292 -0.32 -2.77 6.17
N VAL A 293 0.43 -2.75 7.26
CA VAL A 293 1.82 -3.21 7.30
C VAL A 293 2.08 -4.02 8.57
N LEU A 294 2.89 -5.08 8.44
CA LEU A 294 3.38 -5.85 9.58
C LEU A 294 4.53 -5.08 10.25
N LEU A 295 4.43 -4.86 11.55
CA LEU A 295 5.47 -4.23 12.37
C LEU A 295 6.45 -5.26 12.93
N ASP A 296 7.66 -4.76 13.25
CA ASP A 296 8.63 -5.49 14.06
C ASP A 296 8.03 -5.86 15.42
N GLY A 297 7.73 -7.14 15.61
CA GLY A 297 7.02 -7.66 16.79
C GLY A 297 5.76 -8.45 16.45
N GLY A 298 5.32 -8.43 15.18
CA GLY A 298 4.17 -9.22 14.72
C GLY A 298 2.81 -8.53 14.89
N ASP A 299 2.81 -7.27 15.34
CA ASP A 299 1.63 -6.41 15.29
C ASP A 299 1.38 -5.95 13.85
N ILE A 300 0.13 -5.69 13.49
CA ILE A 300 -0.22 -5.04 12.23
C ILE A 300 -0.62 -3.60 12.53
N GLN A 301 -0.01 -2.68 11.80
CA GLN A 301 -0.44 -1.29 11.73
C GLN A 301 -1.32 -1.10 10.50
N MET A 302 -2.53 -0.58 10.71
CA MET A 302 -3.48 -0.28 9.67
C MET A 302 -3.78 1.21 9.65
N SER A 303 -3.67 1.83 8.48
CA SER A 303 -4.05 3.20 8.21
C SER A 303 -5.38 3.23 7.47
N LEU A 304 -6.38 3.89 8.06
CA LEU A 304 -7.68 4.15 7.47
C LEU A 304 -7.68 5.54 6.86
N ILE A 305 -8.00 5.64 5.57
CA ILE A 305 -7.98 6.90 4.83
C ILE A 305 -9.40 7.27 4.41
N ASP A 306 -9.87 8.47 4.76
CA ASP A 306 -11.20 8.94 4.37
C ASP A 306 -11.21 9.65 3.00
N GLY A 307 -12.42 10.01 2.54
CA GLY A 307 -12.62 10.73 1.28
C GLY A 307 -12.00 12.14 1.22
N ASN A 308 -11.61 12.72 2.36
CA ASN A 308 -10.92 13.99 2.47
C ASN A 308 -9.39 13.82 2.61
N GLY A 309 -8.89 12.57 2.62
CA GLY A 309 -7.49 12.24 2.83
C GLY A 309 -7.04 12.32 4.29
N GLN A 310 -7.96 12.42 5.26
CA GLN A 310 -7.60 12.24 6.67
C GLN A 310 -7.22 10.78 6.90
N THR A 311 -6.12 10.57 7.61
CA THR A 311 -5.61 9.23 7.94
C THR A 311 -5.74 8.98 9.43
N GLN A 312 -6.16 7.77 9.79
CA GLN A 312 -6.13 7.28 11.15
C GLN A 312 -5.41 5.94 11.23
N THR A 313 -4.48 5.82 12.17
CA THR A 313 -3.70 4.61 12.36
C THR A 313 -4.21 3.79 13.55
N ILE A 314 -4.33 2.49 13.36
CA ILE A 314 -4.73 1.50 14.37
C ILE A 314 -3.67 0.41 14.39
N VAL A 315 -3.24 0.00 15.59
CA VAL A 315 -2.29 -1.11 15.76
C VAL A 315 -2.98 -2.25 16.50
N PHE A 316 -2.89 -3.46 15.96
CA PHE A 316 -3.47 -4.66 16.56
C PHE A 316 -2.49 -5.83 16.50
N ASP A 317 -2.54 -6.68 17.52
CA ASP A 317 -1.76 -7.90 17.60
C ASP A 317 -2.39 -8.95 16.68
N ALA A 318 -1.66 -9.38 15.65
CA ALA A 318 -2.17 -10.31 14.64
C ALA A 318 -2.58 -11.68 15.23
N TYR A 319 -2.06 -12.04 16.41
CA TYR A 319 -2.34 -13.30 17.09
C TYR A 319 -3.37 -13.17 18.21
N ASN A 320 -3.24 -12.13 19.05
CA ASN A 320 -4.06 -12.01 20.25
C ASN A 320 -5.24 -11.04 20.10
N SER A 321 -5.15 -10.01 19.24
CA SER A 321 -6.22 -9.00 19.10
C SER A 321 -7.39 -9.46 18.24
N LEU A 322 -7.22 -10.48 17.39
CA LEU A 322 -8.35 -11.12 16.69
C LEU A 322 -9.32 -11.82 17.66
N ARG A 323 -8.91 -12.08 18.91
CA ARG A 323 -9.74 -12.70 19.95
C ARG A 323 -10.31 -11.70 20.97
N ASP A 324 -9.68 -10.54 21.16
CA ASP A 324 -10.07 -9.56 22.19
C ASP A 324 -9.84 -8.11 21.72
N LEU A 325 -10.93 -7.47 21.24
CA LEU A 325 -10.96 -6.05 20.85
C LEU A 325 -10.48 -5.08 21.95
N ASN A 326 -10.64 -5.46 23.22
CA ASN A 326 -10.25 -4.65 24.37
C ASN A 326 -8.73 -4.44 24.50
N LYS A 327 -7.92 -5.16 23.71
CA LYS A 327 -6.45 -5.01 23.69
C LYS A 327 -5.94 -4.19 22.50
N ALA A 328 -6.78 -3.89 21.51
CA ALA A 328 -6.38 -3.04 20.39
C ALA A 328 -6.03 -1.64 20.90
N ARG A 329 -4.83 -1.15 20.59
CA ARG A 329 -4.37 0.16 21.04
C ARG A 329 -4.60 1.17 19.93
N THR A 330 -5.60 2.03 20.08
CA THR A 330 -5.81 3.15 19.15
C THR A 330 -4.77 4.24 19.45
N ARG A 331 -3.90 4.54 18.48
CA ARG A 331 -3.06 5.75 18.50
C ARG A 331 -3.58 6.71 17.45
N ARG A 332 -4.14 7.84 17.88
CA ARG A 332 -4.60 8.88 16.96
C ARG A 332 -3.40 9.73 16.53
N GLN A 333 -2.98 9.59 15.27
CA GLN A 333 -2.11 10.56 14.62
C GLN A 333 -2.95 11.36 13.64
N VAL A 334 -3.33 12.58 13.99
CA VAL A 334 -4.01 13.50 13.06
C VAL A 334 -2.92 14.11 12.19
N MET A 335 -2.63 13.52 11.04
CA MET A 335 -1.94 14.25 9.98
C MET A 335 -2.95 15.22 9.35
N GLY A 336 -3.15 16.36 10.00
CA GLY A 336 -3.87 17.46 9.38
C GLY A 336 -3.17 17.85 8.08
N ALA A 337 -3.94 18.34 7.10
CA ALA A 337 -3.39 19.08 5.98
C ALA A 337 -2.77 20.39 6.50
N SER A 338 -1.62 20.26 7.15
CA SER A 338 -0.76 21.35 7.59
C SER A 338 0.53 21.17 6.83
N THR A 339 0.87 22.18 6.05
CA THR A 339 2.19 22.41 5.46
C THR A 339 3.29 21.79 6.31
N VAL A 340 4.12 20.96 5.67
CA VAL A 340 5.33 20.37 6.25
C VAL A 340 6.16 21.52 6.85
N SER A 341 6.11 21.63 8.16
CA SER A 341 6.91 22.52 8.97
C SER A 341 7.45 21.66 10.11
N SER A 342 8.73 21.31 9.98
CA SER A 342 9.59 20.67 10.98
C SER A 342 9.06 19.37 11.60
N ALA A 343 9.52 18.25 11.04
CA ALA A 343 9.66 17.01 11.80
C ALA A 343 10.62 17.25 12.97
N ARG A 344 10.08 17.37 14.18
CA ARG A 344 10.85 17.27 15.41
C ARG A 344 10.00 16.52 16.40
N GLU A 345 10.10 15.19 16.40
CA GLU A 345 9.89 14.40 17.61
C GLU A 345 10.68 13.08 17.50
N THR A 346 11.81 13.11 18.20
CA THR A 346 12.64 12.04 18.73
C THR A 346 11.97 10.66 18.84
N SER A 347 12.54 9.66 18.17
CA SER A 347 12.42 8.27 18.58
C SER A 347 13.14 8.10 19.92
N THR A 348 12.42 7.64 20.94
CA THR A 348 13.04 7.18 22.18
C THR A 348 13.02 5.66 22.14
N PHE A 349 14.14 5.08 21.68
CA PHE A 349 14.39 3.64 21.80
C PHE A 349 14.54 3.28 23.28
N LEU A 350 13.66 2.40 23.78
CA LEU A 350 13.81 1.71 25.05
C LEU A 350 14.98 0.72 24.95
N THR A 351 16.18 1.13 25.36
CA THR A 351 17.27 0.19 25.65
C THR A 351 17.04 -0.40 27.04
N GLY A 352 16.62 -1.66 27.07
CA GLY A 352 16.54 -2.44 28.31
C GLY A 352 17.94 -2.69 28.86
N THR A 353 18.27 -2.07 29.99
CA THR A 353 19.48 -2.38 30.77
C THR A 353 19.17 -3.52 31.73
N THR A 354 19.88 -4.63 31.58
CA THR A 354 19.90 -5.78 32.48
C THR A 354 20.49 -5.36 33.83
N GLY A 355 19.69 -5.44 34.89
CA GLY A 355 20.16 -5.30 36.27
C GLY A 355 20.82 -6.59 36.76
N MET A 356 22.14 -6.56 36.99
CA MET A 356 22.80 -7.46 37.93
C MET A 356 22.49 -6.99 39.35
N THR A 357 21.99 -7.90 40.18
CA THR A 357 21.95 -7.74 41.64
C THR A 357 23.15 -8.45 42.26
N THR A 358 23.87 -7.67 43.08
CA THR A 358 24.79 -7.97 44.19
C THR A 358 25.42 -9.35 44.31
#